data_AF-A0A9N9EV42-F1
#
_entry.id   AF-A0A9N9EV42-F1
#
_cell.length_a   1.000
_cell.length_b   1.000
_cell.length_c   1.000
_cell.angle_alpha   90.00
_cell.angle_beta   90.00
_cell.angle_gamma   90.00
#
_symmetry.space_group_name_H-M   'P 1'
#
loop_
_entity.id
_entity.type
_entity.pdbx_description
1 polymer ?
#
loop_
_entity_poly.entity_id
_entity_poly.type
_entity_poly.pdbx_seq_one_letter_code
_entity_poly.pdbx_strand_id
1 'polypeptide(L)'
;MTEIESQQLIEDYLTPILLPRVSGSEGNLKVQKYIIEKFQTLGWNVEEDKFTDSTPIGEITFNNIIVTKDIKAPRKLVLAAHYDSKYFEPPNDGFIGATDSAVSCAMLMDLAFRLDPYFDNRDPESISTTLQIIFLDGEEAFKSWTATDSLYGSRHLAAKWENEYVVETDGSQNKAKNVLSSIEVFVLLDLLGYKEPLISNFFTTTSWLFIELSKIEARLFKSKLLKTSHDMHGMHGMQDPKETKLEDISYFDTDSIYTYQAHIEDDYIPFLQRGVPVLHVIPWPFPECWHKPSVCI
;
A
#
# COMPACT_ATOMS: atom_id res chain seq x y z
N MET A 1 -8.38 9.62 16.84
CA MET A 1 -6.94 9.39 17.04
C MET A 1 -6.41 10.49 17.94
N THR A 2 -5.91 10.12 19.12
CA THR A 2 -5.23 11.06 20.02
C THR A 2 -3.87 11.46 19.42
N GLU A 3 -3.32 12.60 19.82
CA GLU A 3 -1.98 13.05 19.38
C GLU A 3 -0.89 12.01 19.71
N ILE A 4 -1.05 11.30 20.83
CA ILE A 4 -0.19 10.20 21.27
C ILE A 4 -0.20 9.03 20.28
N GLU A 5 -1.38 8.64 19.78
CA GLU A 5 -1.50 7.53 18.83
C GLU A 5 -0.86 7.86 17.47
N SER A 6 -0.92 9.13 17.03
CA SER A 6 -0.24 9.58 15.81
C SER A 6 1.27 9.61 15.98
N GLN A 7 1.76 10.04 17.15
CA GLN A 7 3.18 10.03 17.47
C GLN A 7 3.74 8.59 17.52
N GLN A 8 2.98 7.65 18.07
CA GLN A 8 3.34 6.22 18.04
C GLN A 8 3.46 5.69 16.61
N LEU A 9 2.55 6.02 15.68
CA LEU A 9 2.69 5.62 14.28
C LEU A 9 4.01 6.13 13.68
N ILE A 10 4.34 7.39 13.94
CA ILE A 10 5.55 8.02 13.40
C ILE A 10 6.81 7.37 13.98
N GLU A 11 6.87 7.18 15.30
CA GLU A 11 8.04 6.62 15.97
C GLU A 11 8.18 5.11 15.71
N ASP A 12 7.09 4.35 15.80
CA ASP A 12 7.11 2.89 15.75
C ASP A 12 6.99 2.29 14.35
N TYR A 13 6.63 3.06 13.32
CA TYR A 13 6.44 2.48 11.98
C TYR A 13 7.04 3.31 10.84
N LEU A 14 7.01 4.64 10.92
CA LEU A 14 7.52 5.49 9.84
C LEU A 14 9.01 5.80 9.98
N THR A 15 9.45 6.33 11.12
CA THR A 15 10.84 6.78 11.35
C THR A 15 11.88 5.71 10.99
N PRO A 16 11.70 4.43 11.37
CA PRO A 16 12.70 3.39 11.09
C PRO A 16 12.86 3.02 9.61
N ILE A 17 11.93 3.45 8.74
CA ILE A 17 11.96 3.18 7.30
C ILE A 17 12.16 4.46 6.45
N LEU A 18 12.29 5.63 7.10
CA LEU A 18 12.67 6.90 6.49
C LEU A 18 14.20 7.01 6.25
N LEU A 19 14.71 6.10 5.42
CA LEU A 19 16.09 6.10 4.94
C LEU A 19 16.13 5.69 3.45
N PRO A 20 17.21 6.02 2.71
CA PRO A 20 17.44 5.45 1.39
C PRO A 20 17.49 3.93 1.47
N ARG A 21 16.68 3.27 0.63
CA ARG A 21 16.38 1.84 0.69
C ARG A 21 16.20 1.24 -0.71
N VAL A 22 17.06 1.63 -1.64
CA VAL A 22 17.21 1.04 -2.99
C VAL A 22 17.38 -0.48 -2.89
N SER A 23 16.67 -1.28 -3.69
CA SER A 23 16.74 -2.74 -3.65
C SER A 23 18.18 -3.26 -3.67
N GLY A 24 18.47 -4.22 -2.79
CA GLY A 24 19.81 -4.78 -2.60
C GLY A 24 20.79 -3.92 -1.77
N SER A 25 20.46 -2.68 -1.43
CA SER A 25 21.29 -1.83 -0.55
C SER A 25 21.20 -2.23 0.93
N GLU A 26 22.15 -1.76 1.74
CA GLU A 26 22.11 -1.97 3.21
C GLU A 26 20.84 -1.37 3.84
N GLY A 27 20.37 -0.22 3.34
CA GLY A 27 19.14 0.41 3.82
C GLY A 27 17.90 -0.43 3.52
N ASN A 28 17.82 -1.00 2.32
CA ASN A 28 16.76 -1.92 1.94
C ASN A 28 16.75 -3.18 2.82
N LEU A 29 17.90 -3.81 3.03
CA LEU A 29 18.01 -4.99 3.92
C LEU A 29 17.62 -4.67 5.37
N LYS A 30 17.93 -3.47 5.87
CA LYS A 30 17.48 -3.01 7.20
C LYS A 30 15.95 -2.89 7.26
N VAL A 31 15.33 -2.31 6.24
CA VAL A 31 13.87 -2.15 6.16
C VAL A 31 13.18 -3.51 6.03
N GLN A 32 13.71 -4.43 5.22
CA GLN A 32 13.19 -5.81 5.12
C GLN A 32 13.15 -6.48 6.49
N LYS A 33 14.29 -6.47 7.19
CA LYS A 33 14.42 -7.05 8.53
C LYS A 33 13.42 -6.40 9.49
N TYR A 34 13.29 -5.09 9.45
CA TYR A 34 12.37 -4.34 10.29
C TYR A 34 10.92 -4.76 10.10
N ILE A 35 10.44 -4.80 8.85
CA ILE A 35 9.07 -5.22 8.51
C ILE A 35 8.83 -6.66 9.00
N ILE A 36 9.75 -7.58 8.69
CA ILE A 36 9.65 -8.99 9.09
C ILE A 36 9.55 -9.13 10.61
N GLU A 37 10.42 -8.46 11.38
CA GLU A 37 10.43 -8.53 12.84
C GLU A 37 9.13 -8.00 13.47
N LYS A 38 8.53 -6.94 12.89
CA LYS A 38 7.24 -6.40 13.36
C LYS A 38 6.11 -7.41 13.22
N PHE A 39 6.00 -8.06 12.07
CA PHE A 39 4.93 -9.04 11.84
C PHE A 39 5.17 -10.38 12.55
N GLN A 40 6.43 -10.80 12.72
CA GLN A 40 6.77 -11.94 13.57
C GLN A 40 6.39 -11.69 15.04
N THR A 41 6.64 -10.47 15.53
CA THR A 41 6.25 -10.07 16.91
C THR A 41 4.73 -10.07 17.08
N LEU A 42 3.97 -9.69 16.04
CA LEU A 42 2.52 -9.75 16.02
C LEU A 42 1.97 -11.18 15.85
N GLY A 43 2.83 -12.16 15.58
CA GLY A 43 2.44 -13.56 15.37
C GLY A 43 1.77 -13.84 14.02
N TRP A 44 1.93 -12.95 13.04
CA TRP A 44 1.43 -13.18 11.67
C TRP A 44 2.39 -14.09 10.91
N ASN A 45 1.85 -14.84 9.94
CA ASN A 45 2.70 -15.64 9.06
C ASN A 45 3.46 -14.73 8.10
N VAL A 46 4.77 -14.87 8.03
CA VAL A 46 5.64 -14.12 7.12
C VAL A 46 6.25 -15.07 6.09
N GLU A 47 6.05 -14.78 4.82
CA GLU A 47 6.72 -15.39 3.67
C GLU A 47 7.63 -14.36 3.00
N GLU A 48 8.83 -14.80 2.62
CA GLU A 48 9.78 -14.02 1.83
C GLU A 48 9.87 -14.60 0.42
N ASP A 49 9.61 -13.79 -0.59
CA ASP A 49 9.73 -14.14 -2.01
C ASP A 49 11.03 -13.55 -2.57
N LYS A 50 12.14 -14.25 -2.35
CA LYS A 50 13.48 -13.85 -2.77
C LYS A 50 13.81 -14.36 -4.16
N PHE A 51 14.26 -13.45 -5.02
CA PHE A 51 14.71 -13.78 -6.38
C PHE A 51 15.78 -12.79 -6.85
N THR A 52 16.55 -13.17 -7.87
CA THR A 52 17.56 -12.30 -8.49
C THR A 52 17.14 -12.03 -9.93
N ASP A 53 17.20 -10.76 -10.35
CA ASP A 53 16.91 -10.36 -11.72
C ASP A 53 17.97 -9.37 -12.23
N SER A 54 18.07 -9.27 -13.56
CA SER A 54 18.97 -8.34 -14.24
C SER A 54 18.35 -6.94 -14.29
N THR A 55 19.12 -5.92 -13.90
CA THR A 55 18.73 -4.52 -13.98
C THR A 55 19.72 -3.74 -14.85
N PRO A 56 19.41 -2.49 -15.26
CA PRO A 56 20.37 -1.62 -15.95
C PRO A 56 21.69 -1.37 -15.22
N ILE A 57 21.73 -1.57 -13.90
CA ILE A 57 22.93 -1.35 -13.07
C ILE A 57 23.59 -2.65 -12.60
N GLY A 58 23.12 -3.81 -13.06
CA GLY A 58 23.64 -5.13 -12.72
C GLY A 58 22.59 -6.06 -12.14
N GLU A 59 23.00 -7.26 -11.73
CA GLU A 59 22.11 -8.20 -11.06
C GLU A 59 21.80 -7.73 -9.64
N ILE A 60 20.52 -7.72 -9.28
CA ILE A 60 20.03 -7.35 -7.96
C ILE A 60 19.15 -8.46 -7.42
N THR A 61 19.30 -8.75 -6.13
CA THR A 61 18.41 -9.65 -5.41
C THR A 61 17.30 -8.84 -4.77
N PHE A 62 16.06 -9.15 -5.14
CA PHE A 62 14.83 -8.58 -4.63
C PHE A 62 14.19 -9.52 -3.61
N ASN A 63 13.35 -8.98 -2.74
CA ASN A 63 12.60 -9.73 -1.75
C ASN A 63 11.22 -9.13 -1.50
N ASN A 64 10.15 -9.71 -2.05
CA ASN A 64 8.81 -9.32 -1.62
C ASN A 64 8.54 -9.94 -0.24
N ILE A 65 7.88 -9.19 0.65
CA ILE A 65 7.49 -9.68 1.98
C ILE A 65 5.97 -9.81 2.02
N ILE A 66 5.50 -11.03 2.21
CA ILE A 66 4.07 -11.37 2.24
C ILE A 66 3.71 -11.76 3.67
N VAL A 67 2.80 -11.01 4.30
CA VAL A 67 2.35 -11.28 5.67
C VAL A 67 0.86 -11.60 5.69
N THR A 68 0.47 -12.68 6.34
CA THR A 68 -0.91 -13.20 6.32
C THR A 68 -1.37 -13.52 7.73
N LYS A 69 -2.52 -12.98 8.15
CA LYS A 69 -3.07 -13.24 9.50
C LYS A 69 -3.50 -14.69 9.67
N ASP A 70 -4.27 -15.23 8.72
CA ASP A 70 -4.74 -16.62 8.75
C ASP A 70 -4.49 -17.30 7.40
N ILE A 71 -3.44 -18.13 7.34
CA ILE A 71 -3.05 -18.86 6.12
C ILE A 71 -4.05 -19.93 5.69
N LYS A 72 -5.01 -20.30 6.56
CA LYS A 72 -6.03 -21.30 6.24
C LYS A 72 -7.25 -20.70 5.55
N ALA A 73 -7.42 -19.38 5.61
CA ALA A 73 -8.55 -18.72 4.98
C ALA A 73 -8.47 -18.88 3.45
N PRO A 74 -9.57 -19.29 2.79
CA PRO A 74 -9.55 -19.58 1.36
C PRO A 74 -9.44 -18.32 0.50
N ARG A 75 -9.82 -17.16 1.04
CA ARG A 75 -9.77 -15.87 0.34
C ARG A 75 -8.96 -14.84 1.13
N LYS A 76 -8.38 -13.88 0.43
CA LYS A 76 -7.59 -12.78 1.01
C LYS A 76 -8.10 -11.45 0.49
N LEU A 77 -8.34 -10.51 1.40
CA LEU A 77 -8.24 -9.10 1.07
C LEU A 77 -6.75 -8.75 1.12
N VAL A 78 -6.19 -8.32 -0.01
CA VAL A 78 -4.77 -7.97 -0.11
C VAL A 78 -4.63 -6.46 -0.03
N LEU A 79 -3.81 -5.98 0.91
CA LEU A 79 -3.29 -4.62 0.91
C LEU A 79 -1.82 -4.64 0.50
N ALA A 80 -1.38 -3.69 -0.30
CA ALA A 80 0.00 -3.65 -0.77
C ALA A 80 0.57 -2.23 -0.81
N ALA A 81 1.88 -2.15 -0.69
CA ALA A 81 2.70 -0.97 -1.00
C ALA A 81 4.12 -1.46 -1.35
N HIS A 82 4.87 -0.70 -2.14
CA HIS A 82 6.28 -0.99 -2.33
C HIS A 82 7.12 -0.37 -1.21
N TYR A 83 8.16 -1.10 -0.77
CA TYR A 83 9.04 -0.66 0.31
C TYR A 83 10.43 -0.24 -0.16
N ASP A 84 10.78 -0.46 -1.43
CA ASP A 84 12.01 0.11 -1.97
C ASP A 84 11.92 1.63 -2.07
N SER A 85 13.03 2.27 -2.40
CA SER A 85 13.08 3.69 -2.75
C SER A 85 13.87 3.82 -4.04
N LYS A 86 13.45 4.76 -4.89
CA LYS A 86 14.08 4.99 -6.18
C LYS A 86 15.59 5.15 -6.12
N TYR A 87 16.29 4.45 -7.01
CA TYR A 87 17.70 4.70 -7.28
C TYR A 87 17.89 5.99 -8.06
N PHE A 88 18.79 6.84 -7.58
CA PHE A 88 19.32 7.97 -8.33
C PHE A 88 20.83 7.85 -8.41
N GLU A 89 21.41 8.17 -9.56
CA GLU A 89 22.86 8.16 -9.73
C GLU A 89 23.54 9.20 -8.80
N PRO A 90 24.72 8.88 -8.24
CA PRO A 90 25.50 9.86 -7.48
C PRO A 90 25.73 11.16 -8.25
N PRO A 91 25.64 12.33 -7.58
CA PRO A 91 25.60 12.53 -6.13
C PRO A 91 24.19 12.58 -5.51
N ASN A 92 23.14 12.13 -6.22
CA ASN A 92 21.74 12.25 -5.77
C ASN A 92 21.18 10.96 -5.14
N ASP A 93 22.04 10.02 -4.76
CA ASP A 93 21.72 8.66 -4.27
C ASP A 93 21.09 8.60 -2.86
N GLY A 94 20.78 9.75 -2.26
CA GLY A 94 20.17 9.89 -0.94
C GLY A 94 18.65 10.04 -0.93
N PHE A 95 17.94 9.67 -1.99
CA PHE A 95 16.48 9.80 -2.05
C PHE A 95 15.80 8.90 -1.01
N ILE A 96 14.94 9.51 -0.18
CA ILE A 96 14.26 8.81 0.91
C ILE A 96 12.94 8.18 0.44
N GLY A 97 12.24 8.76 -0.54
CA GLY A 97 10.93 8.23 -0.95
C GLY A 97 9.94 8.19 0.22
N ALA A 98 9.69 9.35 0.82
CA ALA A 98 8.94 9.41 2.07
C ALA A 98 7.44 9.11 1.83
N THR A 99 6.83 9.77 0.85
CA THR A 99 5.48 9.41 0.36
C THR A 99 5.48 8.19 -0.55
N ASP A 100 6.67 7.74 -0.95
CA ASP A 100 6.94 6.89 -2.12
C ASP A 100 7.89 5.72 -1.74
N SER A 101 7.44 4.71 -0.98
CA SER A 101 6.13 4.58 -0.30
C SER A 101 6.27 4.34 1.20
N ALA A 102 7.19 5.05 1.88
CA ALA A 102 7.44 4.84 3.32
C ALA A 102 6.19 5.08 4.19
N VAL A 103 5.40 6.13 3.92
CA VAL A 103 4.15 6.37 4.63
C VAL A 103 3.14 5.25 4.38
N SER A 104 2.97 4.80 3.13
CA SER A 104 2.09 3.67 2.79
C SER A 104 2.49 2.41 3.56
N CYS A 105 3.78 2.08 3.60
CA CYS A 105 4.31 0.96 4.39
C CYS A 105 4.00 1.10 5.89
N ALA A 106 4.22 2.30 6.46
CA ALA A 106 3.93 2.56 7.86
C ALA A 106 2.44 2.45 8.20
N MET A 107 1.56 2.94 7.32
CA MET A 107 0.11 2.80 7.44
C MET A 107 -0.32 1.34 7.48
N LEU A 108 0.27 0.49 6.63
CA LEU A 108 -0.05 -0.95 6.59
C LEU A 108 0.41 -1.68 7.85
N MET A 109 1.60 -1.36 8.37
CA MET A 109 2.08 -1.92 9.64
C MET A 109 1.22 -1.48 10.83
N ASP A 110 0.89 -0.19 10.93
CA ASP A 110 0.03 0.35 12.00
C ASP A 110 -1.39 -0.23 11.93
N LEU A 111 -1.95 -0.35 10.72
CA LEU A 111 -3.26 -0.97 10.50
C LEU A 111 -3.27 -2.42 11.00
N ALA A 112 -2.26 -3.21 10.65
CA ALA A 112 -2.16 -4.59 11.12
C ALA A 112 -2.12 -4.66 12.64
N PHE A 113 -1.26 -3.85 13.28
CA PHE A 113 -1.13 -3.80 14.73
C PHE A 113 -2.44 -3.41 15.44
N ARG A 114 -3.13 -2.37 14.97
CA ARG A 114 -4.38 -1.89 15.59
C ARG A 114 -5.55 -2.82 15.37
N LEU A 115 -5.58 -3.53 14.23
CA LEU A 115 -6.66 -4.46 13.90
C LEU A 115 -6.45 -5.86 14.46
N ASP A 116 -5.22 -6.21 14.87
CA ASP A 116 -4.87 -7.56 15.34
C ASP A 116 -5.82 -8.11 16.42
N PRO A 117 -6.15 -7.36 17.50
CA PRO A 117 -7.08 -7.86 18.52
C PRO A 117 -8.49 -8.15 18.00
N TYR A 118 -8.88 -7.56 16.87
CA TYR A 118 -10.21 -7.75 16.27
C TYR A 118 -10.26 -8.93 15.30
N PHE A 119 -9.11 -9.49 14.90
CA PHE A 119 -9.07 -10.72 14.11
C PHE A 119 -9.22 -11.96 15.00
N ASP A 120 -8.65 -11.95 16.20
CA ASP A 120 -8.69 -13.10 17.13
C ASP A 120 -10.08 -13.36 17.72
N ASN A 121 -10.95 -12.34 17.73
CA ASN A 121 -12.31 -12.42 18.26
C ASN A 121 -13.35 -12.91 17.24
N ARG A 122 -12.91 -13.34 16.05
CA ARG A 122 -13.81 -13.84 15.00
C ARG A 122 -14.01 -15.35 15.16
N ASP A 123 -15.22 -15.81 14.87
CA ASP A 123 -15.54 -17.24 14.85
C ASP A 123 -14.75 -17.94 13.72
N PRO A 124 -13.80 -18.84 14.04
CA PRO A 124 -12.95 -19.49 13.04
C PRO A 124 -13.73 -20.27 11.98
N GLU A 125 -14.94 -20.75 12.28
CA GLU A 125 -15.78 -21.48 11.33
C GLU A 125 -16.54 -20.54 10.37
N SER A 126 -16.54 -19.24 10.64
CA SER A 126 -17.24 -18.22 9.84
C SER A 126 -16.33 -17.45 8.87
N ILE A 127 -15.00 -17.58 9.00
CA ILE A 127 -14.03 -16.74 8.28
C ILE A 127 -13.67 -17.39 6.95
N SER A 128 -14.29 -16.88 5.89
CA SER A 128 -13.92 -17.22 4.51
C SER A 128 -12.89 -16.28 3.89
N THR A 129 -12.54 -15.18 4.56
CA THR A 129 -11.59 -14.16 4.08
C THR A 129 -10.67 -13.68 5.20
N THR A 130 -9.35 -13.72 4.97
CA THR A 130 -8.33 -13.13 5.86
C THR A 130 -7.77 -11.82 5.29
N LEU A 131 -6.98 -11.13 6.11
CA LEU A 131 -6.14 -10.02 5.67
C LEU A 131 -4.74 -10.55 5.30
N GLN A 132 -4.28 -10.17 4.12
CA GLN A 132 -2.91 -10.35 3.66
C GLN A 132 -2.34 -8.98 3.30
N ILE A 133 -1.09 -8.73 3.67
CA ILE A 133 -0.36 -7.51 3.33
C ILE A 133 0.89 -7.90 2.55
N ILE A 134 1.19 -7.17 1.48
CA ILE A 134 2.36 -7.40 0.64
C ILE A 134 3.20 -6.12 0.61
N PHE A 135 4.47 -6.24 1.01
CA PHE A 135 5.47 -5.22 0.81
C PHE A 135 6.32 -5.63 -0.39
N LEU A 136 6.12 -4.94 -1.50
CA LEU A 136 6.75 -5.24 -2.79
C LEU A 136 8.14 -4.60 -2.86
N ASP A 137 9.09 -5.28 -3.51
CA ASP A 137 10.44 -4.79 -3.72
C ASP A 137 10.70 -4.51 -5.20
N GLY A 138 11.46 -3.45 -5.49
CA GLY A 138 11.82 -3.08 -6.85
C GLY A 138 10.60 -2.68 -7.68
N GLU A 139 9.69 -1.88 -7.13
CA GLU A 139 8.70 -1.18 -7.95
C GLU A 139 9.42 -0.24 -8.92
N GLU A 140 10.43 0.46 -8.41
CA GLU A 140 11.07 1.56 -9.11
C GLU A 140 11.98 1.10 -10.25
N ALA A 141 11.97 1.90 -11.31
CA ALA A 141 12.97 1.79 -12.38
C ALA A 141 14.35 2.23 -11.87
N PHE A 142 15.40 1.46 -12.20
CA PHE A 142 16.78 1.85 -11.90
C PHE A 142 17.33 2.90 -12.86
N LYS A 143 16.79 2.98 -14.08
CA LYS A 143 17.22 3.99 -15.05
C LYS A 143 16.07 4.65 -15.78
N SER A 144 15.19 3.87 -16.39
CA SER A 144 14.10 4.39 -17.19
C SER A 144 12.93 3.45 -17.09
N TRP A 145 11.77 4.00 -16.69
CA TRP A 145 10.55 3.22 -16.57
C TRP A 145 10.21 2.55 -17.89
N THR A 146 10.31 1.23 -17.91
CA THR A 146 9.98 0.37 -19.06
C THR A 146 9.42 -0.95 -18.54
N ALA A 147 8.82 -1.75 -19.42
CA ALA A 147 8.27 -3.07 -19.08
C ALA A 147 9.29 -4.05 -18.44
N THR A 148 10.60 -3.81 -18.60
CA THR A 148 11.67 -4.62 -18.03
C THR A 148 12.51 -3.89 -16.99
N ASP A 149 12.33 -2.57 -16.83
CA ASP A 149 12.98 -1.75 -15.81
C ASP A 149 11.91 -1.00 -15.00
N SER A 150 11.10 -1.79 -14.31
CA SER A 150 10.07 -1.40 -13.34
C SER A 150 9.42 -2.69 -12.81
N LEU A 151 8.69 -2.59 -11.71
CA LEU A 151 7.75 -3.61 -11.24
C LEU A 151 8.39 -5.00 -11.05
N TYR A 152 9.65 -5.07 -10.65
CA TYR A 152 10.41 -6.31 -10.55
C TYR A 152 9.72 -7.29 -9.59
N GLY A 153 9.42 -6.84 -8.38
CA GLY A 153 8.75 -7.62 -7.33
C GLY A 153 7.37 -8.09 -7.73
N SER A 154 6.51 -7.17 -8.18
CA SER A 154 5.13 -7.50 -8.57
C SER A 154 5.05 -8.38 -9.81
N ARG A 155 5.90 -8.17 -10.83
CA ARG A 155 5.97 -9.06 -12.01
C ARG A 155 6.36 -10.48 -11.59
N HIS A 156 7.37 -10.62 -10.75
CA HIS A 156 7.80 -11.92 -10.24
C HIS A 156 6.70 -12.60 -9.43
N LEU A 157 6.15 -11.91 -8.43
CA LEU A 157 5.16 -12.49 -7.51
C LEU A 157 3.86 -12.88 -8.22
N ALA A 158 3.36 -12.02 -9.12
CA ALA A 158 2.17 -12.33 -9.90
C ALA A 158 2.38 -13.55 -10.81
N ALA A 159 3.56 -13.67 -11.45
CA ALA A 159 3.91 -14.84 -12.25
C ALA A 159 4.06 -16.11 -11.40
N LYS A 160 4.69 -16.03 -10.22
CA LYS A 160 4.80 -17.14 -9.26
C LYS A 160 3.41 -17.63 -8.85
N TRP A 161 2.55 -16.73 -8.40
CA TRP A 161 1.21 -17.07 -7.92
C TRP A 161 0.23 -17.50 -9.02
N GLU A 162 0.49 -17.14 -10.28
CA GLU A 162 -0.25 -17.70 -11.41
C GLU A 162 0.03 -19.19 -11.60
N ASN A 163 1.26 -19.62 -11.30
CA ASN A 163 1.76 -20.99 -11.51
C ASN A 163 1.68 -21.88 -10.26
N GLU A 164 1.27 -21.32 -9.12
CA GLU A 164 1.09 -22.04 -7.86
C GLU A 164 -0.38 -22.41 -7.65
N TYR A 165 -0.69 -23.71 -7.71
CA TYR A 165 -2.06 -24.21 -7.62
C TYR A 165 -2.51 -24.47 -6.18
N VAL A 166 -3.73 -24.04 -5.86
CA VAL A 166 -4.39 -24.25 -4.56
C VAL A 166 -5.37 -25.41 -4.69
N VAL A 167 -5.28 -26.39 -3.79
CA VAL A 167 -6.21 -27.53 -3.74
C VAL A 167 -7.42 -27.15 -2.89
N GLU A 168 -8.61 -27.05 -3.51
CA GLU A 168 -9.86 -26.98 -2.75
C GLU A 168 -10.33 -28.40 -2.39
N THR A 169 -10.70 -28.59 -1.12
CA THR A 169 -11.28 -29.83 -0.59
C THR A 169 -12.79 -29.96 -0.84
N ASP A 170 -13.44 -28.93 -1.41
CA ASP A 170 -14.88 -28.95 -1.68
C ASP A 170 -15.16 -29.17 -3.17
N GLY A 171 -15.58 -30.39 -3.49
CA GLY A 171 -15.56 -31.01 -4.82
C GLY A 171 -16.61 -30.53 -5.82
N SER A 172 -16.76 -29.22 -6.04
CA SER A 172 -17.56 -28.72 -7.15
C SER A 172 -16.85 -27.63 -7.94
N GLN A 173 -16.59 -27.92 -9.23
CA GLN A 173 -15.95 -27.13 -10.29
C GLN A 173 -14.47 -27.51 -10.58
N ASN A 174 -14.26 -28.22 -11.70
CA ASN A 174 -12.98 -28.62 -12.30
C ASN A 174 -12.16 -27.46 -12.88
N LYS A 175 -12.06 -26.30 -12.21
CA LYS A 175 -11.09 -25.26 -12.60
C LYS A 175 -9.92 -25.32 -11.65
N ALA A 176 -8.72 -25.60 -12.18
CA ALA A 176 -7.49 -25.43 -11.43
C ALA A 176 -7.43 -23.97 -10.96
N LYS A 177 -7.47 -23.77 -9.65
CA LYS A 177 -7.35 -22.47 -9.00
C LYS A 177 -5.88 -22.27 -8.64
N ASN A 178 -5.34 -21.10 -8.96
CA ASN A 178 -4.00 -20.70 -8.53
C ASN A 178 -4.10 -19.70 -7.37
N VAL A 179 -2.97 -19.33 -6.76
CA VAL A 179 -2.96 -18.44 -5.60
C VAL A 179 -3.64 -17.10 -5.92
N LEU A 180 -3.51 -16.57 -7.14
CA LEU A 180 -4.18 -15.32 -7.55
C LEU A 180 -5.70 -15.39 -7.39
N SER A 181 -6.32 -16.55 -7.66
CA SER A 181 -7.77 -16.71 -7.53
C SER A 181 -8.29 -16.60 -6.10
N SER A 182 -7.41 -16.62 -5.10
CA SER A 182 -7.76 -16.38 -3.69
C SER A 182 -7.81 -14.89 -3.31
N ILE A 183 -7.34 -13.99 -4.18
CA ILE A 183 -7.35 -12.55 -3.91
C ILE A 183 -8.73 -11.98 -4.27
N GLU A 184 -9.49 -11.50 -3.28
CA GLU A 184 -10.79 -10.87 -3.52
C GLU A 184 -10.64 -9.48 -4.14
N VAL A 185 -9.75 -8.68 -3.56
CA VAL A 185 -9.35 -7.37 -4.04
C VAL A 185 -7.89 -7.14 -3.66
N PHE A 186 -7.12 -6.62 -4.60
CA PHE A 186 -5.77 -6.10 -4.40
C PHE A 186 -5.84 -4.58 -4.24
N VAL A 187 -5.66 -4.09 -3.02
CA VAL A 187 -5.69 -2.66 -2.69
C VAL A 187 -4.25 -2.15 -2.61
N LEU A 188 -3.82 -1.36 -3.58
CA LEU A 188 -2.46 -0.81 -3.63
C LEU A 188 -2.46 0.62 -3.09
N LEU A 189 -1.61 0.91 -2.11
CA LEU A 189 -1.39 2.24 -1.55
C LEU A 189 -0.08 2.80 -2.08
N ASP A 190 -0.14 3.98 -2.70
CA ASP A 190 1.05 4.64 -3.20
C ASP A 190 0.94 6.18 -3.15
N LEU A 191 2.08 6.86 -3.07
CA LEU A 191 2.24 8.32 -3.01
C LEU A 191 1.41 9.01 -1.92
N LEU A 192 1.23 8.36 -0.76
CA LEU A 192 0.45 8.90 0.37
C LEU A 192 1.32 9.64 1.38
N GLY A 193 0.71 10.54 2.15
CA GLY A 193 1.34 11.20 3.31
C GLY A 193 1.53 12.71 3.19
N TYR A 194 1.28 13.30 2.03
CA TYR A 194 1.26 14.75 1.85
C TYR A 194 -0.13 15.34 2.11
N LYS A 195 -0.20 16.67 2.16
CA LYS A 195 -1.43 17.41 2.42
C LYS A 195 -2.40 17.35 1.24
N GLU A 196 -3.67 17.06 1.54
CA GLU A 196 -4.81 17.15 0.61
C GLU A 196 -4.64 16.30 -0.68
N PRO A 197 -4.37 14.98 -0.56
CA PRO A 197 -4.33 14.08 -1.71
C PRO A 197 -5.74 13.92 -2.32
N LEU A 198 -5.82 13.83 -3.64
CA LEU A 198 -7.07 13.56 -4.37
C LEU A 198 -7.02 12.20 -5.04
N ILE A 199 -7.75 11.24 -4.51
CA ILE A 199 -7.76 9.84 -4.95
C ILE A 199 -9.01 9.60 -5.79
N SER A 200 -8.82 9.14 -7.03
CA SER A 200 -9.90 8.92 -8.00
C SER A 200 -10.32 7.46 -8.06
N ASN A 201 -11.53 7.20 -8.58
CA ASN A 201 -12.06 5.85 -8.74
C ASN A 201 -11.62 5.23 -10.07
N PHE A 202 -10.45 4.58 -10.11
CA PHE A 202 -9.86 4.12 -11.38
C PHE A 202 -10.48 2.87 -12.02
N PHE A 203 -11.20 2.02 -11.26
CA PHE A 203 -11.67 0.72 -11.75
C PHE A 203 -13.15 0.46 -11.44
N THR A 204 -13.92 0.11 -12.47
CA THR A 204 -15.35 -0.21 -12.34
C THR A 204 -15.60 -1.44 -11.46
N THR A 205 -14.70 -2.44 -11.50
CA THR A 205 -14.82 -3.72 -10.79
C THR A 205 -14.74 -3.59 -9.27
N THR A 206 -14.03 -2.56 -8.78
CA THR A 206 -13.85 -2.27 -7.35
C THR A 206 -14.45 -0.93 -6.94
N SER A 207 -15.21 -0.29 -7.84
CA SER A 207 -15.92 0.97 -7.58
C SER A 207 -16.79 0.93 -6.34
N TRP A 208 -17.37 -0.23 -6.01
CA TRP A 208 -18.16 -0.39 -4.78
C TRP A 208 -17.30 -0.17 -3.54
N LEU A 209 -16.06 -0.67 -3.51
CA LEU A 209 -15.15 -0.53 -2.39
C LEU A 209 -14.65 0.91 -2.27
N PHE A 210 -14.34 1.56 -3.40
CA PHE A 210 -14.02 3.00 -3.43
C PHE A 210 -15.14 3.84 -2.81
N ILE A 211 -16.40 3.57 -3.18
CA ILE A 211 -17.56 4.28 -2.64
C ILE A 211 -17.78 3.98 -1.15
N GLU A 212 -17.44 2.77 -0.68
CA GLU A 212 -17.45 2.50 0.77
C GLU A 212 -16.37 3.29 1.52
N LEU A 213 -15.18 3.47 0.94
CA LEU A 213 -14.14 4.34 1.53
C LEU A 213 -14.59 5.80 1.63
N SER A 214 -15.22 6.36 0.58
CA SER A 214 -15.74 7.73 0.62
C SER A 214 -16.87 7.90 1.64
N LYS A 215 -17.73 6.89 1.81
CA LYS A 215 -18.74 6.88 2.89
C LYS A 215 -18.12 6.82 4.28
N ILE A 216 -17.04 6.05 4.46
CA ILE A 216 -16.30 5.98 5.73
C ILE A 216 -15.70 7.35 6.04
N GLU A 217 -15.06 8.00 5.07
CA GLU A 217 -14.56 9.36 5.20
C GLU A 217 -15.67 10.33 5.63
N ALA A 218 -16.80 10.33 4.94
CA ALA A 218 -17.95 11.18 5.27
C ALA A 218 -18.47 10.93 6.71
N ARG A 219 -18.48 9.68 7.16
CA ARG A 219 -18.89 9.31 8.52
C ARG A 219 -17.89 9.78 9.57
N LEU A 220 -16.59 9.66 9.31
CA LEU A 220 -15.54 10.13 10.21
C LEU A 220 -15.55 11.65 10.30
N PHE A 221 -15.75 12.34 9.17
CA PHE A 221 -15.93 13.78 9.11
C PHE A 221 -17.12 14.26 9.94
N LYS A 222 -18.32 13.68 9.71
CA LYS A 222 -19.54 14.02 10.46
C LYS A 222 -19.39 13.76 11.97
N SER A 223 -18.58 12.77 12.34
CA SER A 223 -18.29 12.43 13.74
C SER A 223 -17.16 13.27 14.36
N LYS A 224 -16.57 14.22 13.61
CA LYS A 224 -15.42 15.04 14.03
C LYS A 224 -14.20 14.20 14.43
N LEU A 225 -13.98 13.09 13.75
CA LEU A 225 -12.86 12.18 13.97
C LEU A 225 -11.73 12.35 12.95
N LEU A 226 -11.96 13.10 11.86
CA LEU A 226 -10.91 13.53 10.95
C LEU A 226 -10.32 14.84 11.46
N LYS A 227 -8.98 14.89 11.57
CA LYS A 227 -8.26 16.16 11.75
C LYS A 227 -8.04 16.75 10.37
N THR A 228 -8.42 18.00 10.18
CA THR A 228 -8.27 18.72 8.91
C THR A 228 -7.10 19.71 9.00
N SER A 229 -6.56 20.11 7.85
CA SER A 229 -5.50 21.13 7.78
C SER A 229 -5.92 22.46 8.41
N HIS A 230 -7.23 22.76 8.45
CA HIS A 230 -7.81 23.93 9.07
C HIS A 230 -7.82 23.87 10.61
N ASP A 231 -7.85 22.69 11.21
CA ASP A 231 -7.79 22.52 12.66
C ASP A 231 -6.39 22.84 13.23
N MET A 232 -5.34 22.83 12.39
CA MET A 232 -3.95 23.10 12.79
C MET A 232 -3.55 24.60 12.79
N HIS A 233 -4.41 25.51 12.30
CA HIS A 233 -4.12 26.96 12.23
C HIS A 233 -5.02 27.85 13.10
N GLY A 234 -5.83 27.26 13.98
CA GLY A 234 -6.76 27.96 14.87
C GLY A 234 -6.16 28.76 16.03
N MET A 235 -5.01 29.44 15.86
CA MET A 235 -4.46 30.33 16.90
C MET A 235 -4.18 31.78 16.48
N HIS A 236 -4.53 32.24 15.28
CA HIS A 236 -4.44 33.68 14.94
C HIS A 236 -5.73 34.25 14.34
N GLY A 237 -6.51 34.85 15.24
CA GLY A 237 -7.39 36.01 15.04
C GLY A 237 -8.07 36.27 13.69
N MET A 238 -9.39 36.41 13.77
CA MET A 238 -10.30 37.10 12.83
C MET A 238 -10.72 36.35 11.57
N GLN A 239 -11.76 35.53 11.72
CA GLN A 239 -13.06 35.57 11.02
C GLN A 239 -13.85 34.34 11.51
N ASP A 240 -15.17 34.45 11.65
CA ASP A 240 -16.03 33.28 11.93
C ASP A 240 -15.65 32.18 10.93
N PRO A 241 -15.18 31.00 11.37
CA PRO A 241 -14.77 29.97 10.43
C PRO A 241 -16.02 29.56 9.67
N LYS A 242 -16.04 29.78 8.35
CA LYS A 242 -17.01 29.11 7.47
C LYS A 242 -16.96 27.64 7.85
N GLU A 243 -18.12 27.03 8.11
CA GLU A 243 -18.19 25.59 8.37
C GLU A 243 -17.46 24.88 7.23
N THR A 244 -16.33 24.24 7.54
CA THR A 244 -15.61 23.38 6.60
C THR A 244 -16.62 22.36 6.08
N LYS A 245 -16.75 22.23 4.77
CA LYS A 245 -17.59 21.19 4.18
C LYS A 245 -16.71 20.02 3.77
N LEU A 246 -17.31 18.82 3.73
CA LEU A 246 -16.59 17.62 3.29
C LEU A 246 -16.05 17.76 1.86
N GLU A 247 -16.80 18.41 0.98
CA GLU A 247 -16.40 18.69 -0.41
C GLU A 247 -15.09 19.50 -0.52
N ASP A 248 -14.73 20.27 0.51
CA ASP A 248 -13.51 21.10 0.52
C ASP A 248 -12.26 20.32 0.96
N ILE A 249 -12.42 19.12 1.56
CA ILE A 249 -11.34 18.39 2.23
C ILE A 249 -11.35 16.88 1.94
N SER A 250 -12.26 16.41 1.08
CA SER A 250 -12.41 14.98 0.79
C SER A 250 -11.20 14.48 0.01
N TYR A 251 -10.63 13.38 0.47
CA TYR A 251 -9.55 12.69 -0.20
C TYR A 251 -10.08 11.80 -1.33
N PHE A 252 -11.30 11.25 -1.20
CA PHE A 252 -11.89 10.35 -2.20
C PHE A 252 -12.81 11.12 -3.15
N ASP A 253 -12.24 11.56 -4.29
CA ASP A 253 -12.96 12.34 -5.29
C ASP A 253 -13.91 11.45 -6.12
N THR A 254 -15.20 11.49 -5.77
CA THR A 254 -16.25 10.76 -6.47
C THR A 254 -16.67 11.38 -7.80
N ASP A 255 -16.30 12.65 -8.04
CA ASP A 255 -16.68 13.41 -9.24
C ASP A 255 -15.48 13.64 -10.19
N SER A 256 -14.35 13.00 -9.90
CA SER A 256 -13.12 13.10 -10.68
C SER A 256 -13.34 12.80 -12.15
N ILE A 257 -12.80 13.66 -13.02
CA ILE A 257 -12.74 13.43 -14.48
C ILE A 257 -11.89 12.20 -14.84
N TYR A 258 -11.08 11.69 -13.90
CA TYR A 258 -10.24 10.50 -14.04
C TYR A 258 -10.93 9.23 -13.54
N THR A 259 -12.20 9.31 -13.16
CA THR A 259 -13.01 8.14 -12.85
C THR A 259 -13.01 7.16 -14.03
N TYR A 260 -12.66 5.91 -13.74
CA TYR A 260 -12.49 4.79 -14.67
C TYR A 260 -11.40 4.98 -15.73
N GLN A 261 -10.41 5.84 -15.43
CA GLN A 261 -9.28 6.15 -16.30
C GLN A 261 -7.96 5.76 -15.63
N ALA A 262 -7.69 4.46 -15.54
CA ALA A 262 -6.41 3.95 -15.08
C ALA A 262 -5.32 4.16 -16.16
N HIS A 263 -4.45 5.14 -15.94
CA HIS A 263 -3.31 5.45 -16.82
C HIS A 263 -1.96 5.42 -16.09
N ILE A 264 -1.97 5.10 -14.80
CA ILE A 264 -0.79 5.07 -13.95
C ILE A 264 -0.28 3.64 -13.92
N GLU A 265 0.91 3.39 -14.45
CA GLU A 265 1.58 2.09 -14.28
C GLU A 265 2.15 2.02 -12.87
N ASP A 266 1.91 0.89 -12.21
CA ASP A 266 2.31 0.62 -10.83
C ASP A 266 2.17 -0.90 -10.58
N ASP A 267 2.54 -1.36 -9.39
CA ASP A 267 2.64 -2.76 -8.95
C ASP A 267 1.35 -3.58 -9.09
N TYR A 268 0.20 -2.94 -9.28
CA TYR A 268 -1.05 -3.65 -9.54
C TYR A 268 -1.10 -4.23 -10.96
N ILE A 269 -0.34 -3.70 -11.92
CA ILE A 269 -0.42 -4.05 -13.35
C ILE A 269 -0.29 -5.58 -13.56
N PRO A 270 0.72 -6.28 -13.01
CA PRO A 270 0.87 -7.72 -13.24
C PRO A 270 -0.27 -8.57 -12.66
N PHE A 271 -0.91 -8.10 -11.59
CA PHE A 271 -2.07 -8.76 -10.97
C PHE A 271 -3.35 -8.50 -11.77
N LEU A 272 -3.58 -7.25 -12.18
CA LEU A 272 -4.74 -6.85 -12.98
C LEU A 272 -4.78 -7.58 -14.32
N GLN A 273 -3.63 -7.70 -15.00
CA GLN A 273 -3.50 -8.44 -16.26
C GLN A 273 -3.88 -9.92 -16.13
N ARG A 274 -3.82 -10.48 -14.91
CA ARG A 274 -4.19 -11.86 -14.58
C ARG A 274 -5.60 -11.97 -13.99
N GLY A 275 -6.37 -10.90 -14.03
CA GLY A 275 -7.78 -10.87 -13.64
C GLY A 275 -8.04 -10.61 -12.15
N VAL A 276 -7.03 -10.20 -11.38
CA VAL A 276 -7.23 -9.81 -9.97
C VAL A 276 -7.94 -8.45 -9.92
N PRO A 277 -9.05 -8.31 -9.17
CA PRO A 277 -9.68 -7.00 -8.97
C PRO A 277 -8.76 -6.04 -8.21
N VAL A 278 -8.58 -4.83 -8.72
CA VAL A 278 -7.67 -3.83 -8.14
C VAL A 278 -8.42 -2.61 -7.64
N LEU A 279 -8.07 -2.13 -6.46
CA LEU A 279 -8.35 -0.77 -6.02
C LEU A 279 -7.01 -0.04 -5.86
N HIS A 280 -6.78 1.00 -6.66
CA HIS A 280 -5.53 1.77 -6.60
C HIS A 280 -5.76 3.05 -5.80
N VAL A 281 -5.20 3.09 -4.60
CA VAL A 281 -5.24 4.20 -3.66
C VAL A 281 -3.98 5.04 -3.86
N ILE A 282 -3.97 5.73 -5.01
CA ILE A 282 -2.94 6.70 -5.38
C ILE A 282 -3.62 8.03 -5.72
N PRO A 283 -3.06 9.16 -5.28
CA PRO A 283 -3.60 10.45 -5.65
C PRO A 283 -3.20 10.87 -7.07
N TRP A 284 -4.04 11.70 -7.68
CA TRP A 284 -3.72 12.41 -8.92
C TRP A 284 -4.26 13.84 -8.88
N PRO A 285 -3.43 14.87 -9.18
CA PRO A 285 -2.02 14.81 -9.57
C PRO A 285 -1.10 14.29 -8.46
N PHE A 286 0.07 13.78 -8.84
CA PHE A 286 1.10 13.33 -7.89
C PHE A 286 1.62 14.47 -7.00
N PRO A 287 2.12 14.17 -5.79
CA PRO A 287 2.72 15.18 -4.92
C PRO A 287 3.85 15.94 -5.60
N GLU A 288 3.99 17.24 -5.28
CA GLU A 288 5.00 18.10 -5.92
C GLU A 288 6.45 17.63 -5.70
N CYS A 289 6.71 16.89 -4.62
CA CYS A 289 8.01 16.28 -4.32
C CYS A 289 8.25 14.90 -4.95
N TRP A 290 7.29 14.36 -5.71
CA TRP A 290 7.48 13.08 -6.38
C TRP A 290 8.78 13.09 -7.20
N HIS A 291 9.64 12.08 -6.94
CA HIS A 291 10.98 11.92 -7.50
C HIS A 291 11.93 13.12 -7.32
N LYS A 292 11.77 13.88 -6.22
CA LYS A 292 12.66 14.99 -5.84
C LYS A 292 13.24 14.78 -4.43
N PRO A 293 14.44 15.30 -4.12
CA PRO A 293 15.03 15.17 -2.78
C PRO A 293 14.22 15.83 -1.65
N SER A 294 13.30 16.75 -1.98
CA SER A 294 12.39 17.39 -1.02
C SER A 294 11.40 16.40 -0.42
N VAL A 295 11.07 16.53 0.87
CA VAL A 295 10.05 15.72 1.55
C VAL A 295 8.77 16.54 1.71
N CYS A 296 7.59 15.99 1.34
CA CYS A 296 6.27 16.59 1.59
C CYS A 296 5.44 15.78 2.59
N ILE A 297 5.91 15.64 3.83
CA ILE A 297 5.14 15.03 4.93
C ILE A 297 4.95 16.08 6.02
#